data_AF-A0A923UG62-F1
#
_entry.id   AF-A0A923UG62-F1
#
_cell.length_a   1.000
_cell.length_b   1.000
_cell.length_c   1.000
_cell.angle_alpha   90.00
_cell.angle_beta   90.00
_cell.angle_gamma   90.00
#
_symmetry.space_group_name_H-M   'P 1'
#
loop_
_entity.id
_entity.type
_entity.pdbx_description
1 polymer ?
#
loop_
_entity_poly.entity_id
_entity_poly.type
_entity_poly.pdbx_seq_one_letter_code
_entity_poly.pdbx_strand_id
1 'polypeptide(L)'
;MSNQKPLTPRKLSIILAILFGILALGLFEPLRLVFAGEWKLQQQFNWFNFKDLPPFNSDLFHDLPIGMISLRFYSLLMLAGILAGYALTTFLAKFHFIASTIIDRLLIGVLVSGLVGARLLFVAFNWDQFSADPLNVVMTIQQGGLAIFGGFIGSGLYLLMYTKQFRFNFWEFLDIIAPGVLLGQIIARWGNFFNYEAYGPSTSVFWKMFVPDIANITANINQRYFHPTFLYEIIPNCFLLIGILAIYTSLTRKRSGLVFAIWAVGYGAIRFVVEFWRLDALKFKLPAPINYGVFEYPNFLVSQVLALVLIIFGLVTYYYRSRVFFNKKGLQEIR
;
A
#
# COMPACT_ATOMS: atom_id res chain seq x y z
N MET A 1 30.06 9.47 -21.04
CA MET A 1 29.61 10.00 -19.73
C MET A 1 28.69 11.19 -20.00
N SER A 2 27.36 11.03 -19.94
CA SER A 2 26.45 12.16 -20.15
C SER A 2 26.25 12.91 -18.83
N ASN A 3 26.56 14.21 -18.86
CA ASN A 3 26.38 15.16 -17.76
C ASN A 3 24.88 15.47 -17.58
N GLN A 4 24.09 14.51 -17.10
CA GLN A 4 22.75 14.82 -16.60
C GLN A 4 22.87 15.38 -15.18
N LYS A 5 22.81 16.71 -15.05
CA LYS A 5 22.67 17.38 -13.75
C LYS A 5 21.48 16.76 -13.02
N PRO A 6 21.63 16.34 -11.74
CA PRO A 6 20.53 15.73 -11.00
C PRO A 6 19.34 16.70 -10.94
N LEU A 7 18.14 16.17 -11.20
CA LEU A 7 16.90 16.94 -11.09
C LEU A 7 16.80 17.54 -9.69
N THR A 8 16.59 18.85 -9.61
CA THR A 8 16.43 19.53 -8.33
C THR A 8 15.13 19.06 -7.64
N PRO A 9 15.07 18.99 -6.31
CA PRO A 9 13.89 18.51 -5.57
C PRO A 9 12.59 19.21 -5.99
N ARG A 10 12.67 20.49 -6.34
CA ARG A 10 11.55 21.30 -6.83
C ARG A 10 11.03 20.86 -8.20
N LYS A 11 11.90 20.39 -9.10
CA LYS A 11 11.50 19.85 -10.41
C LYS A 11 10.90 18.45 -10.27
N LEU A 12 11.38 17.66 -9.31
CA LEU A 12 10.83 16.34 -9.00
C LEU A 12 9.40 16.42 -8.44
N SER A 13 9.16 17.33 -7.48
CA SER A 13 7.81 17.53 -6.93
C SER A 13 6.82 17.99 -8.00
N ILE A 14 7.26 18.80 -8.96
CA ILE A 14 6.43 19.24 -10.09
C ILE A 14 6.12 18.07 -11.04
N ILE A 15 7.12 17.26 -11.41
CA ILE A 15 6.91 16.11 -12.30
C ILE A 15 5.98 15.07 -11.67
N LEU A 16 6.14 14.80 -10.38
CA LEU A 16 5.26 13.88 -9.65
C LEU A 16 3.87 14.48 -9.43
N ALA A 17 3.73 15.79 -9.22
CA ALA A 17 2.44 16.45 -9.19
C ALA A 17 1.72 16.40 -10.55
N ILE A 18 2.46 16.48 -11.66
CA ILE A 18 1.92 16.32 -13.02
C ILE A 18 1.50 14.87 -13.27
N LEU A 19 2.33 13.89 -12.92
CA LEU A 19 1.99 12.47 -13.03
C LEU A 19 0.79 12.09 -12.17
N PHE A 20 0.75 12.59 -10.92
CA PHE A 20 -0.38 12.43 -10.03
C PHE A 20 -1.62 13.16 -10.58
N GLY A 21 -1.45 14.33 -11.19
CA GLY A 21 -2.50 15.06 -11.89
C GLY A 21 -3.05 14.28 -13.09
N ILE A 22 -2.21 13.63 -13.90
CA ILE A 22 -2.63 12.80 -15.04
C ILE A 22 -3.37 11.55 -14.57
N LEU A 23 -2.87 10.87 -13.52
CA LEU A 23 -3.55 9.73 -12.89
C LEU A 23 -4.87 10.15 -12.23
N ALA A 24 -4.90 11.32 -11.57
CA ALA A 24 -6.10 11.89 -10.99
C ALA A 24 -7.12 12.28 -12.06
N LEU A 25 -6.68 12.85 -13.19
CA LEU A 25 -7.52 13.22 -14.33
C LEU A 25 -8.12 12.00 -15.05
N GLY A 26 -7.34 10.92 -15.21
CA GLY A 26 -7.84 9.65 -15.74
C GLY A 26 -8.86 8.96 -14.83
N LEU A 27 -8.79 9.21 -13.52
CA LEU A 27 -9.77 8.75 -12.53
C LEU A 27 -10.88 9.78 -12.25
N PHE A 28 -10.75 11.03 -12.73
CA PHE A 28 -11.59 12.14 -12.29
C PHE A 28 -13.03 12.02 -12.75
N GLU A 29 -13.27 11.59 -13.99
CA GLU A 29 -14.65 11.43 -14.47
C GLU A 29 -15.39 10.24 -13.84
N PRO A 30 -14.78 9.04 -13.73
CA PRO A 30 -15.36 7.96 -12.93
C PRO A 30 -15.68 8.39 -11.50
N LEU A 31 -14.79 9.15 -10.85
CA LEU A 31 -15.00 9.66 -9.50
C LEU A 31 -16.07 10.74 -9.42
N ARG A 32 -16.10 11.68 -10.37
CA ARG A 32 -17.12 12.73 -10.45
C ARG A 32 -18.51 12.12 -10.59
N LEU A 33 -18.68 11.15 -11.49
CA LEU A 33 -19.96 10.49 -11.72
C LEU A 33 -20.43 9.66 -10.50
N VAL A 34 -19.49 9.08 -9.75
CA VAL A 34 -19.77 8.36 -8.48
C VAL A 34 -20.14 9.33 -7.36
N PHE A 35 -19.38 10.41 -7.15
CA PHE A 35 -19.60 11.36 -6.05
C PHE A 35 -20.74 12.34 -6.31
N ALA A 36 -21.08 12.64 -7.56
CA ALA A 36 -22.23 13.47 -7.91
C ALA A 36 -23.58 12.75 -7.73
N GLY A 37 -23.58 11.43 -7.48
CA GLY A 37 -24.82 10.65 -7.42
C GLY A 37 -25.54 10.52 -8.77
N GLU A 38 -24.88 10.93 -9.86
CA GLU A 38 -25.40 10.87 -11.23
C GLU A 38 -25.21 9.50 -11.89
N TRP A 39 -24.70 8.51 -11.15
CA TRP A 39 -24.55 7.12 -11.57
C TRP A 39 -25.91 6.42 -11.71
N LYS A 40 -26.68 6.81 -12.72
CA LYS A 40 -27.77 6.00 -13.27
C LYS A 40 -27.13 4.86 -14.05
N LEU A 41 -27.42 3.64 -13.59
CA LEU A 41 -26.91 2.33 -13.99
C LEU A 41 -26.90 1.96 -15.49
N GLN A 42 -26.98 2.90 -16.45
CA GLN A 42 -27.15 2.51 -17.85
C GLN A 42 -26.72 3.45 -18.98
N GLN A 43 -26.26 4.72 -18.80
CA GLN A 43 -26.32 5.62 -19.97
C GLN A 43 -25.21 6.61 -20.36
N GLN A 44 -24.05 6.75 -19.73
CA GLN A 44 -23.13 7.84 -20.16
C GLN A 44 -21.65 7.47 -20.27
N PHE A 45 -21.30 6.68 -21.29
CA PHE A 45 -19.99 6.73 -21.94
C PHE A 45 -20.17 6.68 -23.46
N ASN A 46 -20.31 7.86 -24.10
CA ASN A 46 -20.49 7.99 -25.56
C ASN A 46 -19.16 8.14 -26.34
N TRP A 47 -18.02 7.77 -25.75
CA TRP A 47 -16.70 7.93 -26.38
C TRP A 47 -16.14 6.63 -26.99
N PHE A 48 -16.83 5.51 -26.78
CA PHE A 48 -16.67 4.29 -27.55
C PHE A 48 -18.07 3.78 -27.90
N ASN A 49 -18.30 3.46 -29.17
CA ASN A 49 -19.59 3.00 -29.67
C ASN A 49 -19.86 1.58 -29.15
N PHE A 50 -20.30 1.47 -27.90
CA PHE A 50 -20.66 0.21 -27.23
C PHE A 50 -22.17 -0.08 -27.32
N LYS A 51 -22.83 0.35 -28.41
CA LYS A 51 -24.26 0.11 -28.63
C LYS A 51 -24.63 -1.36 -28.79
N ASP A 52 -23.65 -2.21 -29.07
CA ASP A 52 -23.85 -3.66 -29.26
C ASP A 52 -23.44 -4.48 -28.03
N LEU A 53 -23.03 -3.85 -26.91
CA LEU A 53 -22.79 -4.59 -25.67
C LEU A 53 -24.10 -4.79 -24.89
N PRO A 54 -24.36 -6.01 -24.36
CA PRO A 54 -25.51 -6.30 -23.51
C PRO A 54 -25.52 -5.40 -22.26
N PRO A 55 -26.68 -5.23 -21.58
CA PRO A 55 -26.84 -4.30 -20.45
C PRO A 55 -25.65 -4.37 -19.49
N PHE A 56 -25.09 -3.19 -19.19
CA PHE A 56 -23.86 -2.99 -18.43
C PHE A 56 -23.90 -3.76 -17.09
N ASN A 57 -23.31 -4.95 -17.06
CA ASN A 57 -23.16 -5.76 -15.85
C ASN A 57 -22.06 -5.15 -14.97
N SER A 58 -22.32 -5.04 -13.67
CA SER A 58 -21.33 -4.70 -12.64
C SER A 58 -20.08 -5.59 -12.68
N ASP A 59 -20.22 -6.77 -13.26
CA ASP A 59 -19.13 -7.74 -13.46
C ASP A 59 -18.01 -7.17 -14.34
N LEU A 60 -18.30 -6.25 -15.27
CA LEU A 60 -17.30 -5.72 -16.20
C LEU A 60 -16.25 -4.82 -15.50
N PHE A 61 -16.59 -4.23 -14.35
CA PHE A 61 -15.68 -3.43 -13.53
C PHE A 61 -15.09 -4.22 -12.35
N HIS A 62 -15.68 -5.36 -12.00
CA HIS A 62 -15.06 -6.30 -11.08
C HIS A 62 -13.99 -7.13 -11.79
N ASP A 63 -14.33 -7.62 -12.98
CA ASP A 63 -13.56 -8.55 -13.77
C ASP A 63 -13.52 -8.10 -15.24
N LEU A 64 -12.32 -7.95 -15.79
CA LEU A 64 -12.12 -7.83 -17.23
C LEU A 64 -11.96 -9.25 -17.80
N PRO A 65 -12.94 -9.79 -18.54
CA PRO A 65 -12.81 -11.12 -19.12
C PRO A 65 -11.81 -11.07 -20.28
N ILE A 66 -10.65 -11.72 -20.09
CA ILE A 66 -9.65 -11.95 -21.15
C ILE A 66 -9.64 -13.46 -21.43
N GLY A 67 -10.46 -13.90 -22.38
CA GLY A 67 -10.65 -15.33 -22.64
C GLY A 67 -11.33 -16.04 -21.46
N MET A 68 -10.74 -17.13 -20.95
CA MET A 68 -11.26 -17.89 -19.79
C MET A 68 -10.82 -17.32 -18.43
N ILE A 69 -10.10 -16.19 -18.41
CA ILE A 69 -9.52 -15.60 -17.19
C ILE A 69 -10.23 -14.27 -16.89
N SER A 70 -10.81 -14.16 -15.71
CA SER A 70 -11.39 -12.93 -15.16
C SER A 70 -10.29 -12.12 -14.46
N LEU A 71 -9.82 -11.04 -15.08
CA LEU A 71 -8.80 -10.18 -14.49
C LEU A 71 -9.45 -9.12 -13.60
N ARG A 72 -9.23 -9.23 -12.29
CA ARG A 72 -9.78 -8.26 -11.33
C ARG A 72 -9.16 -6.87 -11.52
N PHE A 73 -9.97 -5.82 -11.49
CA PHE A 73 -9.48 -4.43 -11.51
C PHE A 73 -8.52 -4.13 -10.36
N TYR A 74 -8.76 -4.73 -9.20
CA TYR A 74 -7.84 -4.70 -8.06
C TYR A 74 -6.43 -5.18 -8.44
N SER A 75 -6.32 -6.27 -9.20
CA SER A 75 -5.04 -6.83 -9.65
C SER A 75 -4.32 -5.93 -10.63
N LEU A 76 -5.05 -5.25 -11.52
CA LEU A 76 -4.49 -4.23 -12.42
C LEU A 76 -3.91 -3.04 -11.64
N LEU A 77 -4.64 -2.56 -10.63
CA LEU A 77 -4.18 -1.46 -9.78
C LEU A 77 -3.01 -1.85 -8.89
N MET A 78 -2.97 -3.10 -8.40
CA MET A 78 -1.78 -3.63 -7.73
C MET A 78 -0.57 -3.66 -8.65
N LEU A 79 -0.72 -4.16 -9.89
CA LEU A 79 0.36 -4.19 -10.87
C LEU A 79 0.83 -2.77 -11.20
N ALA A 80 -0.10 -1.84 -11.43
CA ALA A 80 0.23 -0.43 -11.65
C ALA A 80 0.98 0.18 -10.45
N GLY A 81 0.56 -0.16 -9.22
CA GLY A 81 1.25 0.25 -7.99
C GLY A 81 2.68 -0.31 -7.89
N ILE A 82 2.88 -1.58 -8.22
CA ILE A 82 4.21 -2.20 -8.26
C ILE A 82 5.11 -1.50 -9.29
N LEU A 83 4.60 -1.26 -10.51
CA LEU A 83 5.36 -0.60 -11.57
C LEU A 83 5.71 0.85 -11.22
N ALA A 84 4.76 1.60 -10.66
CA ALA A 84 4.97 2.97 -10.21
C ALA A 84 5.98 3.03 -9.04
N GLY A 85 5.84 2.13 -8.07
CA GLY A 85 6.77 1.99 -6.95
C GLY A 85 8.18 1.63 -7.41
N TYR A 86 8.31 0.70 -8.36
CA TYR A 86 9.58 0.35 -8.99
C TYR A 86 10.18 1.55 -9.76
N ALA A 87 9.38 2.25 -10.56
CA ALA A 87 9.85 3.42 -11.31
C ALA A 87 10.39 4.52 -10.38
N LEU A 88 9.68 4.81 -9.28
CA LEU A 88 10.13 5.76 -8.27
C LEU A 88 11.39 5.27 -7.55
N THR A 89 11.44 3.99 -7.17
CA THR A 89 12.62 3.38 -6.51
C THR A 89 13.85 3.46 -7.42
N THR A 90 13.74 3.08 -8.69
CA THR A 90 14.81 3.16 -9.69
C THR A 90 15.24 4.59 -9.96
N PHE A 91 14.30 5.55 -9.94
CA PHE A 91 14.63 6.96 -10.04
C PHE A 91 15.42 7.43 -8.81
N LEU A 92 14.98 7.09 -7.60
CA LEU A 92 15.62 7.48 -6.35
C LEU A 92 17.00 6.82 -6.16
N ALA A 93 17.19 5.60 -6.67
CA ALA A 93 18.46 4.88 -6.66
C ALA A 93 19.58 5.63 -7.40
N LYS A 94 19.25 6.46 -8.40
CA LYS A 94 20.23 7.29 -9.13
C LYS A 94 20.93 8.30 -8.24
N PHE A 95 20.28 8.79 -7.18
CA PHE A 95 20.92 9.72 -6.22
C PHE A 95 21.97 9.03 -5.34
N HIS A 96 21.97 7.71 -5.32
CA HIS A 96 22.89 6.86 -4.56
C HIS A 96 23.88 6.13 -5.47
N PHE A 97 23.95 6.49 -6.75
CA PHE A 97 24.80 5.85 -7.75
C PHE A 97 24.58 4.34 -7.91
N ILE A 98 23.38 3.86 -7.57
CA ILE A 98 22.98 2.47 -7.73
C ILE A 98 22.43 2.27 -9.14
N ALA A 99 23.00 1.32 -9.87
CA ALA A 99 22.56 0.96 -11.23
C ALA A 99 21.14 0.36 -11.22
N SER A 100 20.35 0.63 -12.25
CA SER A 100 18.97 0.10 -12.37
C SER A 100 18.95 -1.43 -12.36
N THR A 101 19.95 -2.09 -12.95
CA THR A 101 20.08 -3.55 -12.94
C THR A 101 20.15 -4.17 -11.55
N ILE A 102 20.63 -3.43 -10.55
CA ILE A 102 20.63 -3.85 -9.14
C ILE A 102 19.21 -3.79 -8.57
N ILE A 103 18.43 -2.77 -8.95
CA ILE A 103 17.03 -2.62 -8.55
C ILE A 103 16.15 -3.65 -9.26
N ASP A 104 16.43 -3.99 -10.52
CA ASP A 104 15.70 -5.00 -11.29
C ASP A 104 15.82 -6.39 -10.63
N ARG A 105 17.06 -6.79 -10.29
CA ARG A 105 17.34 -8.04 -9.57
C ARG A 105 16.72 -8.05 -8.18
N LEU A 106 16.75 -6.91 -7.49
CA LEU A 106 16.12 -6.77 -6.18
C LEU A 106 14.61 -6.94 -6.28
N LEU A 107 13.95 -6.29 -7.24
CA LEU A 107 12.50 -6.35 -7.44
C LEU A 107 12.05 -7.80 -7.63
N ILE A 108 12.67 -8.53 -8.54
CA ILE A 108 12.32 -9.92 -8.83
C ILE A 108 12.46 -10.76 -7.54
N GLY A 109 13.58 -10.63 -6.85
CA GLY A 109 13.82 -11.43 -5.65
C GLY A 109 12.90 -11.06 -4.48
N VAL A 110 12.56 -9.79 -4.30
CA VAL A 110 11.58 -9.34 -3.30
C VAL A 110 10.18 -9.88 -3.63
N LEU A 111 9.74 -9.83 -4.89
CA LEU A 111 8.43 -10.37 -5.28
C LEU A 111 8.35 -11.88 -5.09
N VAL A 112 9.39 -12.63 -5.50
CA VAL A 112 9.44 -14.09 -5.35
C VAL A 112 9.51 -14.49 -3.88
N SER A 113 10.45 -13.91 -3.12
CA SER A 113 10.58 -14.20 -1.69
C SER A 113 9.36 -13.77 -0.87
N GLY A 114 8.71 -12.67 -1.26
CA GLY A 114 7.45 -12.24 -0.68
C GLY A 114 6.33 -13.25 -0.94
N LEU A 115 6.17 -13.73 -2.18
CA LEU A 115 5.17 -14.74 -2.51
C LEU A 115 5.41 -16.05 -1.72
N VAL A 116 6.66 -16.51 -1.69
CA VAL A 116 7.07 -17.72 -0.95
C VAL A 116 6.82 -17.53 0.54
N GLY A 117 7.26 -16.42 1.13
CA GLY A 117 7.06 -16.11 2.55
C GLY A 117 5.59 -16.03 2.92
N ALA A 118 4.77 -15.39 2.07
CA ALA A 118 3.33 -15.29 2.28
C ALA A 118 2.65 -16.66 2.29
N ARG A 119 3.08 -17.57 1.42
CA ARG A 119 2.56 -18.94 1.36
C ARG A 119 3.01 -19.76 2.55
N LEU A 120 4.30 -19.73 2.90
CA LEU A 120 4.84 -20.48 4.03
C LEU A 120 4.18 -20.08 5.35
N LEU A 121 3.97 -18.78 5.58
CA LEU A 121 3.30 -18.33 6.80
C LEU A 121 1.83 -18.73 6.82
N PHE A 122 1.13 -18.72 5.67
CA PHE A 122 -0.24 -19.20 5.59
C PHE A 122 -0.34 -20.70 5.93
N VAL A 123 0.57 -21.51 5.39
CA VAL A 123 0.65 -22.95 5.69
C VAL A 123 0.95 -23.18 7.16
N ALA A 124 1.87 -22.41 7.76
CA ALA A 124 2.18 -22.52 9.18
C ALA A 124 0.97 -22.24 10.08
N PHE A 125 0.12 -21.27 9.73
CA PHE A 125 -1.13 -21.01 10.47
C PHE A 125 -2.22 -22.05 10.26
N ASN A 126 -2.16 -22.81 9.16
CA ASN A 126 -3.14 -23.85 8.82
C ASN A 126 -2.46 -25.23 8.82
N TRP A 127 -1.53 -25.46 9.75
CA TRP A 127 -0.64 -26.62 9.73
C TRP A 127 -1.41 -27.94 9.64
N ASP A 128 -2.49 -28.08 10.41
CA ASP A 128 -3.32 -29.29 10.45
C ASP A 128 -3.93 -29.64 9.09
N GLN A 129 -4.18 -28.65 8.22
CA GLN A 129 -4.71 -28.85 6.87
C GLN A 129 -3.64 -29.33 5.88
N PHE A 130 -2.38 -28.92 6.08
CA PHE A 130 -1.29 -29.16 5.13
C PHE A 130 -0.31 -30.24 5.57
N SER A 131 -0.33 -30.63 6.86
CA SER A 131 0.60 -31.64 7.40
C SER A 131 0.38 -33.03 6.83
N ALA A 132 -0.83 -33.33 6.36
CA ALA A 132 -1.20 -34.62 5.78
C ALA A 132 -0.79 -34.77 4.31
N ASP A 133 -0.68 -33.67 3.55
CA ASP A 133 -0.29 -33.68 2.15
C ASP A 133 0.56 -32.44 1.79
N PRO A 134 1.90 -32.55 1.86
CA PRO A 134 2.81 -31.46 1.54
C PRO A 134 2.74 -30.99 0.07
N LEU A 135 2.30 -31.85 -0.86
CA LEU A 135 2.15 -31.47 -2.27
C LEU A 135 1.00 -30.47 -2.46
N ASN A 136 0.00 -30.53 -1.56
CA ASN A 136 -1.13 -29.60 -1.52
C ASN A 136 -0.68 -28.15 -1.22
N VAL A 137 0.48 -27.95 -0.58
CA VAL A 137 1.07 -26.62 -0.31
C VAL A 137 1.31 -25.83 -1.60
N VAL A 138 1.75 -26.48 -2.68
CA VAL A 138 2.09 -25.82 -3.94
C VAL A 138 0.91 -25.80 -4.91
N MET A 139 0.13 -26.89 -4.97
CA MET A 139 -0.96 -27.02 -5.94
C MET A 139 -2.14 -26.08 -5.70
N THR A 140 -2.38 -25.65 -4.45
CA THR A 140 -3.53 -24.79 -4.12
C THR A 140 -3.23 -23.29 -4.04
N ILE A 141 -2.05 -22.84 -4.50
CA ILE A 141 -1.72 -21.40 -4.52
C ILE A 141 -2.74 -20.60 -5.37
N GLN A 142 -3.25 -21.19 -6.44
CA GLN A 142 -4.26 -20.58 -7.32
C GLN A 142 -5.63 -20.42 -6.64
N GLN A 143 -5.89 -21.17 -5.58
CA GLN A 143 -7.12 -21.09 -4.79
C GLN A 143 -7.03 -20.00 -3.70
N GLY A 144 -5.91 -19.26 -3.64
CA GLY A 144 -5.62 -18.26 -2.61
C GLY A 144 -4.75 -18.81 -1.48
N GLY A 145 -4.92 -18.27 -0.28
CA GLY A 145 -4.15 -18.69 0.90
C GLY A 145 -2.74 -18.11 0.93
N LEU A 146 -2.66 -16.77 0.99
CA LEU A 146 -1.42 -16.02 1.17
C LEU A 146 -1.58 -15.13 2.41
N ALA A 147 -0.65 -15.26 3.36
CA ALA A 147 -0.60 -14.41 4.54
C ALA A 147 0.30 -13.20 4.25
N ILE A 148 -0.28 -12.00 4.17
CA ILE A 148 0.45 -10.77 3.83
C ILE A 148 1.68 -10.51 4.72
N PHE A 149 1.61 -10.89 6.00
CA PHE A 149 2.74 -10.80 6.93
C PHE A 149 3.94 -11.64 6.52
N GLY A 150 3.68 -12.84 5.98
CA GLY A 150 4.73 -13.69 5.44
C GLY A 150 5.38 -13.05 4.24
N GLY A 151 4.61 -12.29 3.46
CA GLY A 151 5.13 -11.51 2.34
C GLY A 151 6.11 -10.42 2.76
N PHE A 152 5.77 -9.66 3.81
CA PHE A 152 6.68 -8.65 4.36
C PHE A 152 7.94 -9.28 4.97
N ILE A 153 7.81 -10.39 5.70
CA ILE A 153 8.94 -11.10 6.30
C ILE A 153 9.87 -11.65 5.21
N GLY A 154 9.32 -12.37 4.22
CA GLY A 154 10.10 -12.95 3.12
C GLY A 154 10.83 -11.87 2.31
N SER A 155 10.12 -10.81 1.94
CA SER A 155 10.69 -9.65 1.23
C SER A 155 11.81 -8.96 2.03
N GLY A 156 11.59 -8.75 3.33
CA GLY A 156 12.56 -8.10 4.22
C GLY A 156 13.81 -8.94 4.45
N LEU A 157 13.65 -10.25 4.62
CA LEU A 157 14.77 -11.19 4.73
C LEU A 157 15.58 -11.25 3.44
N TYR A 158 14.93 -11.29 2.28
CA TYR A 158 15.62 -11.24 0.99
C TYR A 158 16.39 -9.93 0.83
N LEU A 159 15.78 -8.78 1.15
CA LEU A 159 16.48 -7.50 1.11
C LEU A 159 17.73 -7.49 2.01
N LEU A 160 17.63 -8.03 3.22
CA LEU A 160 18.76 -8.15 4.15
C LEU A 160 19.87 -9.04 3.57
N MET A 161 19.51 -10.21 3.03
CA MET A 161 20.46 -11.14 2.40
C MET A 161 21.12 -10.52 1.16
N TYR A 162 20.33 -9.89 0.30
CA TYR A 162 20.78 -9.24 -0.94
C TYR A 162 21.78 -8.12 -0.63
N THR A 163 21.41 -7.19 0.26
CA THR A 163 22.30 -6.08 0.64
C THR A 163 23.57 -6.58 1.30
N LYS A 164 23.51 -7.63 2.13
CA LYS A 164 24.70 -8.26 2.71
C LYS A 164 25.60 -8.93 1.67
N GLN A 165 25.03 -9.69 0.74
CA GLN A 165 25.77 -10.40 -0.33
C GLN A 165 26.54 -9.42 -1.22
N PHE A 166 25.90 -8.32 -1.60
CA PHE A 166 26.49 -7.31 -2.47
C PHE A 166 27.20 -6.18 -1.70
N ARG A 167 27.35 -6.30 -0.37
CA ARG A 167 28.00 -5.33 0.52
C ARG A 167 27.40 -3.91 0.45
N PHE A 168 26.11 -3.82 0.17
CA PHE A 168 25.37 -2.58 0.24
C PHE A 168 24.89 -2.27 1.66
N ASN A 169 24.66 -0.98 1.94
CA ASN A 169 24.05 -0.57 3.20
C ASN A 169 22.54 -0.86 3.16
N PHE A 170 22.09 -1.79 4.00
CA PHE A 170 20.67 -2.16 4.14
C PHE A 170 19.74 -0.95 4.36
N TRP A 171 20.16 0.01 5.19
CA TRP A 171 19.35 1.18 5.53
C TRP A 171 19.22 2.18 4.38
N GLU A 172 20.23 2.23 3.51
CA GLU A 172 20.19 3.04 2.31
C GLU A 172 19.16 2.48 1.32
N PHE A 173 19.12 1.16 1.16
CA PHE A 173 18.08 0.52 0.36
C PHE A 173 16.68 0.72 0.95
N LEU A 174 16.52 0.62 2.28
CA LEU A 174 15.23 0.94 2.91
C LEU A 174 14.78 2.39 2.63
N ASP A 175 15.70 3.36 2.69
CA ASP A 175 15.39 4.74 2.36
C ASP A 175 14.97 4.94 0.90
N ILE A 176 15.58 4.20 -0.03
CA ILE A 176 15.27 4.26 -1.47
C ILE A 176 13.91 3.61 -1.76
N ILE A 177 13.61 2.48 -1.12
CA ILE A 177 12.42 1.65 -1.39
C ILE A 177 11.17 2.23 -0.72
N ALA A 178 11.28 2.79 0.48
CA ALA A 178 10.12 3.22 1.26
C ALA A 178 9.18 4.20 0.52
N PRO A 179 9.67 5.24 -0.19
CA PRO A 179 8.80 6.10 -1.01
C PRO A 179 8.12 5.35 -2.16
N GLY A 180 8.81 4.40 -2.77
CA GLY A 180 8.26 3.55 -3.84
C GLY A 180 7.13 2.64 -3.32
N VAL A 181 7.33 2.03 -2.16
CA VAL A 181 6.29 1.23 -1.47
C VAL A 181 5.07 2.10 -1.14
N LEU A 182 5.29 3.30 -0.61
CA LEU A 182 4.21 4.23 -0.29
C LEU A 182 3.40 4.63 -1.54
N LEU A 183 4.07 4.91 -2.66
CA LEU A 183 3.41 5.20 -3.92
C LEU A 183 2.59 4.00 -4.43
N GLY A 184 3.16 2.80 -4.34
CA GLY A 184 2.46 1.57 -4.71
C GLY A 184 1.21 1.33 -3.87
N GLN A 185 1.29 1.58 -2.56
CA GLN A 185 0.13 1.51 -1.65
C GLN A 185 -0.96 2.52 -2.03
N ILE A 186 -0.60 3.78 -2.30
CA ILE A 186 -1.54 4.83 -2.72
C ILE A 186 -2.34 4.39 -3.97
N ILE A 187 -1.66 3.80 -4.96
CA ILE A 187 -2.30 3.35 -6.20
C ILE A 187 -3.15 2.10 -5.95
N ALA A 188 -2.60 1.11 -5.25
CA ALA A 188 -3.30 -0.16 -4.97
C ALA A 188 -4.55 0.05 -4.12
N ARG A 189 -4.59 1.07 -3.25
CA ARG A 189 -5.75 1.41 -2.41
C ARG A 189 -6.98 1.82 -3.20
N TRP A 190 -6.83 2.26 -4.46
CA TRP A 190 -7.98 2.43 -5.35
C TRP A 190 -8.66 1.10 -5.67
N GLY A 191 -7.96 -0.02 -5.60
CA GLY A 191 -8.58 -1.34 -5.75
C GLY A 191 -9.67 -1.59 -4.73
N ASN A 192 -9.52 -1.09 -3.49
CA ASN A 192 -10.53 -1.23 -2.45
C ASN A 192 -11.88 -0.61 -2.86
N PHE A 193 -11.85 0.48 -3.61
CA PHE A 193 -13.05 1.11 -4.15
C PHE A 193 -13.79 0.20 -5.14
N PHE A 194 -13.07 -0.37 -6.10
CA PHE A 194 -13.65 -1.29 -7.10
C PHE A 194 -14.10 -2.62 -6.50
N ASN A 195 -13.49 -3.04 -5.38
CA ASN A 195 -13.88 -4.24 -4.64
C ASN A 195 -14.97 -3.99 -3.59
N TYR A 196 -15.45 -2.76 -3.42
CA TYR A 196 -16.41 -2.38 -2.37
C TYR A 196 -15.97 -2.75 -0.94
N GLU A 197 -14.68 -2.62 -0.65
CA GLU A 197 -14.06 -2.93 0.65
C GLU A 197 -13.38 -1.69 1.26
N ALA A 198 -12.87 -1.81 2.48
CA ALA A 198 -12.31 -0.71 3.27
C ALA A 198 -13.29 0.48 3.38
N TYR A 199 -14.46 0.21 3.96
CA TYR A 199 -15.48 1.20 4.28
C TYR A 199 -15.68 1.33 5.79
N GLY A 200 -16.17 2.51 6.18
CA GLY A 200 -16.49 2.85 7.56
C GLY A 200 -17.99 2.88 7.81
N PRO A 201 -18.47 3.59 8.85
CA PRO A 201 -19.89 3.71 9.14
C PRO A 201 -20.71 4.31 7.99
N SER A 202 -22.01 4.00 8.00
CA SER A 202 -22.98 4.62 7.08
C SER A 202 -22.96 6.14 7.25
N THR A 203 -23.06 6.87 6.15
CA THR A 203 -22.84 8.33 6.16
C THR A 203 -23.63 9.04 5.06
N SER A 204 -23.86 10.33 5.27
CA SER A 204 -24.56 11.22 4.34
C SER A 204 -23.65 12.27 3.69
N VAL A 205 -22.34 12.26 3.99
CA VAL A 205 -21.36 13.21 3.43
C VAL A 205 -21.30 13.13 1.90
N PHE A 206 -20.95 14.23 1.23
CA PHE A 206 -20.99 14.31 -0.23
C PHE A 206 -19.95 13.41 -0.94
N TRP A 207 -18.85 13.03 -0.27
CA TRP A 207 -17.86 12.08 -0.77
C TRP A 207 -18.13 10.62 -0.34
N LYS A 208 -19.37 10.28 0.03
CA LYS A 208 -19.74 8.92 0.43
C LYS A 208 -19.49 7.90 -0.71
N MET A 209 -19.13 6.67 -0.33
CA MET A 209 -18.97 5.55 -1.25
C MET A 209 -20.20 4.65 -1.19
N PHE A 210 -20.72 4.28 -2.35
CA PHE A 210 -21.76 3.26 -2.46
C PHE A 210 -21.17 1.87 -2.27
N VAL A 211 -21.82 1.05 -1.44
CA VAL A 211 -21.49 -0.37 -1.26
C VAL A 211 -22.75 -1.17 -1.61
N PRO A 212 -22.71 -2.04 -2.65
CA PRO A 212 -23.84 -2.88 -3.00
C PRO A 212 -24.15 -3.87 -1.88
N ASP A 213 -25.39 -4.34 -1.82
CA ASP A 213 -25.82 -5.31 -0.82
C ASP A 213 -25.30 -6.71 -1.18
N ILE A 214 -24.08 -7.02 -0.78
CA ILE A 214 -23.38 -8.24 -1.17
C ILE A 214 -23.72 -9.42 -0.23
N ALA A 215 -24.38 -9.20 0.92
CA ALA A 215 -24.69 -10.28 1.89
C ALA A 215 -25.62 -9.89 3.05
N ASN A 216 -26.68 -9.08 2.87
CA ASN A 216 -27.51 -8.54 3.96
C ASN A 216 -26.71 -7.71 5.00
N ILE A 217 -25.58 -7.12 4.61
CA ILE A 217 -24.77 -6.26 5.48
C ILE A 217 -25.58 -5.00 5.86
N THR A 218 -26.52 -4.63 5.00
CA THR A 218 -27.45 -3.52 5.22
C THR A 218 -28.85 -4.08 5.40
N ALA A 219 -29.25 -4.35 6.64
CA ALA A 219 -30.64 -4.70 6.97
C ALA A 219 -31.65 -3.59 6.57
N ASN A 220 -31.16 -2.41 6.19
CA ASN A 220 -31.93 -1.27 5.74
C ASN A 220 -31.42 -0.77 4.38
N ILE A 221 -32.29 -0.81 3.36
CA ILE A 221 -32.02 -0.39 1.97
C ILE A 221 -31.53 1.08 1.91
N ASN A 222 -31.86 1.87 2.93
CA ASN A 222 -31.48 3.29 3.06
C ASN A 222 -30.04 3.54 3.56
N GLN A 223 -29.26 2.51 3.91
CA GLN A 223 -27.89 2.64 4.44
C GLN A 223 -26.81 2.07 3.50
N ARG A 224 -26.94 2.29 2.18
CA ARG A 224 -25.97 1.80 1.18
C ARG A 224 -24.76 2.71 0.95
N TYR A 225 -24.64 3.79 1.71
CA TYR A 225 -23.59 4.78 1.56
C TYR A 225 -22.73 4.86 2.81
N PHE A 226 -21.42 4.68 2.63
CA PHE A 226 -20.46 4.54 3.72
C PHE A 226 -19.29 5.51 3.58
N HIS A 227 -18.62 5.76 4.70
CA HIS A 227 -17.36 6.49 4.71
C HIS A 227 -16.30 5.70 3.89
N PRO A 228 -15.71 6.28 2.82
CA PRO A 228 -14.65 5.61 2.06
C PRO A 228 -13.32 5.64 2.81
N THR A 229 -13.10 4.71 3.74
CA THR A 229 -11.87 4.71 4.55
C THR A 229 -10.61 4.50 3.72
N PHE A 230 -10.71 3.89 2.53
CA PHE A 230 -9.61 3.84 1.58
C PHE A 230 -9.11 5.24 1.16
N LEU A 231 -10.01 6.23 0.98
CA LEU A 231 -9.61 7.63 0.71
C LEU A 231 -8.94 8.27 1.92
N TYR A 232 -9.41 7.93 3.13
CA TYR A 232 -8.83 8.44 4.37
C TYR A 232 -7.41 7.90 4.59
N GLU A 233 -7.04 6.79 3.94
CA GLU A 233 -5.66 6.31 3.86
C GLU A 233 -4.90 6.97 2.70
N ILE A 234 -5.48 7.06 1.50
CA ILE A 234 -4.80 7.61 0.31
C ILE A 234 -4.37 9.06 0.52
N ILE A 235 -5.28 9.94 0.94
CA ILE A 235 -5.04 11.38 1.02
C ILE A 235 -3.84 11.73 1.93
N PRO A 236 -3.80 11.31 3.21
CA PRO A 236 -2.66 11.60 4.04
C PRO A 236 -1.38 10.87 3.60
N ASN A 237 -1.48 9.70 2.95
CA ASN A 237 -0.31 9.04 2.38
C ASN A 237 0.28 9.83 1.20
N CYS A 238 -0.55 10.51 0.39
CA CYS A 238 -0.06 11.44 -0.63
C CYS A 238 0.70 12.61 0.00
N PHE A 239 0.17 13.22 1.07
CA PHE A 239 0.88 14.28 1.79
C PHE A 239 2.19 13.78 2.41
N LEU A 240 2.20 12.57 2.99
CA LEU A 240 3.40 11.94 3.51
C LEU A 240 4.44 11.71 2.42
N LEU A 241 4.04 11.19 1.25
CA LEU A 241 4.93 10.96 0.12
C LEU A 241 5.54 12.27 -0.39
N ILE A 242 4.71 13.30 -0.60
CA ILE A 242 5.17 14.63 -1.02
C ILE A 242 6.16 15.19 0.02
N GLY A 243 5.83 15.08 1.30
CA GLY A 243 6.70 15.53 2.40
C GLY A 243 8.05 14.82 2.37
N ILE A 244 8.06 13.48 2.30
CA ILE A 244 9.28 12.67 2.22
C ILE A 244 10.12 13.08 1.01
N LEU A 245 9.52 13.22 -0.17
CA LEU A 245 10.24 13.57 -1.39
C LEU A 245 10.82 14.98 -1.36
N ALA A 246 10.11 15.94 -0.74
CA ALA A 246 10.58 17.31 -0.58
C ALA A 246 11.87 17.39 0.27
N ILE A 247 12.00 16.52 1.28
CA ILE A 247 13.16 16.49 2.19
C ILE A 247 14.13 15.34 1.90
N TYR A 248 13.87 14.51 0.87
CA TYR A 248 14.57 13.26 0.61
C TYR A 248 16.09 13.42 0.57
N THR A 249 16.58 14.34 -0.27
CA THR A 249 18.02 14.58 -0.44
C THR A 249 18.67 15.18 0.80
N SER A 250 17.92 15.94 1.61
CA SER A 250 18.41 16.48 2.89
C SER A 250 18.60 15.37 3.92
N LEU A 251 17.69 14.40 3.97
CA LEU A 251 17.76 13.27 4.88
C LEU A 251 18.86 12.28 4.50
N THR A 252 18.89 11.86 3.23
CA THR A 252 19.83 10.85 2.75
C THR A 252 21.28 11.32 2.79
N ARG A 253 21.53 12.62 2.58
CA ARG A 253 22.86 13.23 2.80
C ARG A 253 23.30 13.23 4.26
N LYS A 254 22.37 13.32 5.20
CA LYS A 254 22.69 13.29 6.63
C LYS A 254 23.06 11.87 7.03
N ARG A 255 22.13 10.92 6.85
CA ARG A 255 22.29 9.49 7.21
C ARG A 255 21.25 8.61 6.52
N SER A 256 21.66 7.39 6.20
CA SER A 256 20.75 6.31 5.79
C SER A 256 19.87 5.84 6.96
N GLY A 257 18.63 5.45 6.64
CA GLY A 257 17.59 4.96 7.55
C GLY A 257 16.61 6.03 8.04
N LEU A 258 16.83 7.31 7.73
CA LEU A 258 15.96 8.39 8.19
C LEU A 258 14.68 8.52 7.37
N VAL A 259 14.75 8.27 6.05
CA VAL A 259 13.57 8.30 5.17
C VAL A 259 12.64 7.15 5.53
N PHE A 260 13.20 5.94 5.70
CA PHE A 260 12.45 4.78 6.14
C PHE A 260 11.79 5.01 7.51
N ALA A 261 12.51 5.62 8.46
CA ALA A 261 11.95 5.92 9.78
C ALA A 261 10.75 6.87 9.72
N ILE A 262 10.84 7.94 8.91
CA ILE A 262 9.73 8.89 8.72
C ILE A 262 8.56 8.20 8.02
N TRP A 263 8.83 7.37 7.01
CA TRP A 263 7.80 6.57 6.36
C TRP A 263 7.10 5.63 7.37
N ALA A 264 7.85 4.91 8.21
CA ALA A 264 7.31 3.98 9.19
C ALA A 264 6.41 4.69 10.22
N VAL A 265 6.86 5.82 10.77
CA VAL A 265 6.06 6.63 11.71
C VAL A 265 4.83 7.22 11.02
N GLY A 266 5.00 7.83 9.85
CA GLY A 266 3.93 8.50 9.12
C GLY A 266 2.85 7.52 8.67
N TYR A 267 3.23 6.44 7.99
CA TYR A 267 2.31 5.40 7.54
C TYR A 267 1.63 4.72 8.72
N GLY A 268 2.39 4.38 9.77
CA GLY A 268 1.85 3.80 10.98
C GLY A 268 0.82 4.71 11.65
N ALA A 269 1.09 6.01 11.78
CA ALA A 269 0.13 6.97 12.34
C ALA A 269 -1.15 7.08 11.50
N ILE A 270 -1.03 7.17 10.18
CA ILE A 270 -2.17 7.17 9.26
C ILE A 270 -3.00 5.90 9.44
N ARG A 271 -2.34 4.73 9.43
CA ARG A 271 -3.00 3.44 9.56
C ARG A 271 -3.70 3.29 10.90
N PHE A 272 -3.08 3.74 11.99
CA PHE A 272 -3.67 3.74 13.31
C PHE A 272 -4.96 4.56 13.37
N VAL A 273 -4.97 5.76 12.80
CA VAL A 273 -6.13 6.66 12.79
C VAL A 273 -7.25 6.11 11.90
N VAL A 274 -6.93 5.71 10.67
CA VAL A 274 -7.93 5.23 9.70
C VAL A 274 -8.62 3.95 10.20
N GLU A 275 -7.90 3.09 10.91
CA GLU A 275 -8.47 1.83 11.37
C GLU A 275 -9.61 2.01 12.39
N PHE A 276 -9.65 3.10 13.17
CA PHE A 276 -10.80 3.41 14.04
C PHE A 276 -12.11 3.58 13.26
N TRP A 277 -12.00 3.96 12.00
CA TRP A 277 -13.14 4.21 11.13
C TRP A 277 -13.52 2.98 10.30
N ARG A 278 -12.71 1.92 10.24
CA ARG A 278 -13.01 0.73 9.44
C ARG A 278 -13.97 -0.22 10.15
N LEU A 279 -15.05 -0.59 9.46
CA LEU A 279 -16.00 -1.59 9.97
C LEU A 279 -15.62 -3.02 9.55
N ASP A 280 -14.96 -3.17 8.41
CA ASP A 280 -14.51 -4.42 7.79
C ASP A 280 -13.08 -4.82 8.21
N ALA A 281 -12.60 -4.30 9.34
CA ALA A 281 -11.27 -4.56 9.84
C ALA A 281 -11.15 -5.96 10.47
N LEU A 282 -9.98 -6.60 10.27
CA LEU A 282 -9.63 -7.87 10.91
C LEU A 282 -9.51 -7.68 12.43
N LYS A 283 -10.52 -8.17 13.15
CA LYS A 283 -10.65 -8.10 14.60
C LYS A 283 -10.03 -9.33 15.26
N PHE A 284 -9.14 -9.14 16.24
CA PHE A 284 -8.62 -10.24 17.05
C PHE A 284 -9.70 -10.75 18.00
N LYS A 285 -10.25 -11.95 17.78
CA LYS A 285 -11.19 -12.55 18.75
C LYS A 285 -10.41 -13.01 19.98
N LEU A 286 -10.52 -12.29 21.09
CA LEU A 286 -10.07 -12.81 22.39
C LEU A 286 -10.95 -14.01 22.80
N PRO A 287 -10.40 -15.04 23.48
CA PRO A 287 -11.16 -16.22 23.92
C PRO A 287 -12.30 -15.89 24.91
N ALA A 288 -12.27 -14.72 25.55
CA ALA A 288 -13.33 -14.22 26.42
C ALA A 288 -13.63 -12.74 26.10
N PRO A 289 -14.91 -12.36 25.93
CA PRO A 289 -15.29 -10.96 25.87
C PRO A 289 -15.03 -10.30 27.24
N ILE A 290 -14.22 -9.24 27.26
CA ILE A 290 -14.02 -8.44 28.47
C ILE A 290 -15.20 -7.46 28.57
N ASN A 291 -16.20 -7.80 29.39
CA ASN A 291 -17.38 -6.98 29.63
C ASN A 291 -17.07 -5.81 30.58
N TYR A 292 -17.01 -4.59 30.03
CA TYR A 292 -17.10 -3.34 30.81
C TYR A 292 -18.40 -2.60 30.46
N GLY A 293 -19.52 -3.21 30.83
CA GLY A 293 -20.77 -2.58 31.30
C GLY A 293 -21.56 -1.56 30.45
N VAL A 294 -20.98 -0.82 29.50
CA VAL A 294 -21.69 0.26 28.77
C VAL A 294 -21.19 0.47 27.33
N PHE A 295 -20.04 -0.09 26.95
CA PHE A 295 -19.53 -0.06 25.57
C PHE A 295 -18.95 -1.43 25.18
N GLU A 296 -19.57 -2.11 24.22
CA GLU A 296 -18.93 -3.24 23.52
C GLU A 296 -17.79 -2.70 22.65
N TYR A 297 -16.59 -2.59 23.20
CA TYR A 297 -15.41 -2.37 22.37
C TYR A 297 -15.05 -3.69 21.68
N PRO A 298 -15.12 -3.79 20.35
CA PRO A 298 -14.64 -4.98 19.69
C PRO A 298 -13.11 -4.99 19.81
N ASN A 299 -12.55 -6.10 20.30
CA ASN A 299 -11.37 -6.76 19.73
C ASN A 299 -10.32 -5.82 19.09
N PHE A 300 -9.14 -5.66 19.70
CA PHE A 300 -8.04 -4.90 19.10
C PHE A 300 -7.85 -5.28 17.61
N LEU A 301 -7.79 -4.27 16.75
CA LEU A 301 -7.65 -4.44 15.32
C LEU A 301 -6.18 -4.80 15.05
N VAL A 302 -5.92 -5.92 14.39
CA VAL A 302 -4.55 -6.46 14.20
C VAL A 302 -3.62 -5.40 13.58
N SER A 303 -4.16 -4.65 12.64
CA SER A 303 -3.60 -3.46 11.98
C SER A 303 -3.22 -2.32 12.92
N GLN A 304 -3.94 -2.07 14.02
CA GLN A 304 -3.58 -1.03 14.99
C GLN A 304 -2.36 -1.42 15.82
N VAL A 305 -2.29 -2.68 16.26
CA VAL A 305 -1.10 -3.19 16.98
C VAL A 305 0.12 -3.11 16.08
N LEU A 306 -0.02 -3.51 14.81
CA LEU A 306 1.06 -3.41 13.83
C LEU A 306 1.45 -1.97 13.54
N ALA A 307 0.47 -1.07 13.43
CA ALA A 307 0.73 0.36 13.26
C ALA A 307 1.53 0.92 14.45
N LEU A 308 1.19 0.55 15.68
CA LEU A 308 1.95 0.94 16.88
C LEU A 308 3.37 0.37 16.87
N VAL A 309 3.54 -0.91 16.54
CA VAL A 309 4.87 -1.53 16.41
C VAL A 309 5.70 -0.79 15.36
N LEU A 310 5.10 -0.45 14.22
CA LEU A 310 5.77 0.28 13.15
C LEU A 310 6.14 1.71 13.56
N ILE A 311 5.27 2.40 14.29
CA ILE A 311 5.54 3.73 14.85
C ILE A 311 6.71 3.67 15.83
N ILE A 312 6.68 2.74 16.79
CA ILE A 312 7.74 2.59 17.79
C ILE A 312 9.06 2.25 17.10
N PHE A 313 9.05 1.29 16.17
CA PHE A 313 10.24 0.92 15.40
C PHE A 313 10.80 2.09 14.59
N GLY A 314 9.92 2.87 13.96
CA GLY A 314 10.29 4.09 13.24
C GLY A 314 10.90 5.15 14.14
N LEU A 315 10.30 5.44 15.29
CA LEU A 315 10.81 6.41 16.28
C LEU A 315 12.19 5.98 16.82
N VAL A 316 12.33 4.71 17.19
CA VAL A 316 13.60 4.13 17.67
C VAL A 316 14.67 4.23 16.58
N THR A 317 14.33 3.86 15.34
CA THR A 317 15.25 3.97 14.19
C THR A 317 15.66 5.42 13.97
N TYR A 318 14.71 6.36 13.98
CA TYR A 318 14.99 7.78 13.82
C TYR A 318 15.92 8.30 14.91
N TYR A 319 15.66 7.96 16.17
CA TYR A 319 16.46 8.37 17.32
C TYR A 319 17.91 7.87 17.21
N TYR A 320 18.12 6.57 16.99
CA TYR A 320 19.48 6.01 16.89
C TYR A 320 20.23 6.52 15.66
N ARG A 321 19.55 6.65 14.51
CA ARG A 321 20.18 7.11 13.26
C ARG A 321 20.50 8.61 13.27
N SER A 322 19.71 9.41 13.97
CA SER A 322 19.97 10.86 14.12
C SER A 322 21.12 11.16 15.10
N ARG A 323 21.25 10.42 16.22
CA ARG A 323 22.29 10.66 17.24
C ARG A 323 23.71 10.35 16.76
N VAL A 324 23.88 9.31 15.94
CA VAL A 324 25.20 8.95 15.38
C VAL A 324 25.75 10.04 14.43
N PHE A 325 24.89 10.91 13.89
CA PHE A 325 25.33 12.07 13.11
C PHE A 325 25.97 13.16 13.98
N PHE A 326 25.34 13.52 15.10
CA PHE A 326 25.82 14.57 16.00
C PHE A 326 27.18 14.21 16.64
N ASN A 327 27.38 12.95 17.03
CA ASN A 327 28.67 12.53 17.60
C ASN A 327 29.84 12.60 16.59
N LYS A 328 29.60 12.39 15.29
CA LYS A 328 30.69 12.51 14.28
C LYS A 328 31.06 13.97 13.98
N LYS A 329 30.09 14.89 13.98
CA LYS A 329 30.37 16.33 13.82
C LYS A 329 31.10 16.90 15.03
N GLY A 330 30.68 16.55 16.25
CA GLY A 330 31.38 16.96 17.47
C GLY A 330 32.83 16.47 17.52
N LEU A 331 33.14 15.30 16.96
CA LEU A 331 34.52 14.81 16.84
C LEU A 331 35.34 15.47 15.72
N GLN A 332 34.70 16.04 14.69
CA GLN A 332 35.38 16.77 13.62
C GLN A 332 35.66 18.22 13.98
N GLU A 333 34.94 18.80 14.95
CA GLU A 333 35.21 20.14 15.48
C GLU A 333 36.26 20.15 16.62
N ILE A 334 36.69 18.97 17.09
CA ILE A 334 37.71 18.79 18.15
C ILE A 334 39.08 18.39 17.57
N ARG A 335 39.21 18.20 16.25
CA ARG A 335 40.49 18.01 15.54
C ARG A 335 40.76 19.19 14.65
#